data_AF-A0A067NKF4-F1
#
_entry.id   AF-A0A067NKF4-F1
#
_cell.length_a   1.000
_cell.length_b   1.000
_cell.length_c   1.000
_cell.angle_alpha   90.00
_cell.angle_beta   90.00
_cell.angle_gamma   90.00
#
_symmetry.space_group_name_H-M   'P 1'
#
loop_
_entity.id
_entity.type
_entity.pdbx_description
1 polymer ?
#
loop_
_entity_poly.entity_id
_entity_poly.type
_entity_poly.pdbx_seq_one_letter_code
_entity_poly.pdbx_strand_id
1 'polypeptide(L)'
;MLFCQDPHKVSGFVQAVSNGLIQASVAPCAKHFPGHGDTNVDSHLALPVISKSRHDLYANELIPFQRLISSGIPSIMTAHVALPEITGSLVPASLSRQITTDLLRTEMQYDGVIVTDCLEMDAVMKT
;
A
#
# COMPACT_ATOMS: atom_id res chain seq x y z
N MET A 1 -5.06 4.50 -1.46
CA MET A 1 -6.02 5.43 -0.84
C MET A 1 -6.20 6.63 -1.73
N LEU A 2 -7.42 6.87 -2.22
CA LEU A 2 -7.74 8.06 -3.02
C LEU A 2 -8.85 8.82 -2.31
N PHE A 3 -8.50 9.93 -1.67
CA PHE A 3 -9.45 10.94 -1.18
C PHE A 3 -9.30 12.25 -1.97
N CYS A 4 -8.08 12.55 -2.42
CA CYS A 4 -7.71 13.60 -3.38
C CYS A 4 -6.29 13.31 -3.93
N GLN A 5 -5.73 14.21 -4.73
CA GLN A 5 -4.39 14.07 -5.32
C GLN A 5 -3.24 14.56 -4.42
N ASP A 6 -3.54 15.26 -3.33
CA ASP A 6 -2.52 15.80 -2.41
C ASP A 6 -2.25 14.78 -1.28
N PRO A 7 -1.05 14.17 -1.24
CA PRO A 7 -0.74 13.12 -0.27
C PRO A 7 -0.83 13.61 1.19
N HIS A 8 -0.57 14.89 1.46
CA HIS A 8 -0.69 15.45 2.81
C HIS A 8 -2.16 15.62 3.22
N LYS A 9 -3.03 16.02 2.30
CA LYS A 9 -4.49 16.05 2.56
C LYS A 9 -5.06 14.65 2.73
N VAL A 10 -4.66 13.70 1.86
CA VAL A 10 -5.04 12.29 1.99
C VAL A 10 -4.66 11.77 3.38
N SER A 11 -3.45 12.07 3.84
CA SER A 11 -2.96 11.70 5.18
C SER A 11 -3.85 12.21 6.31
N GLY A 12 -4.39 13.43 6.21
CA GLY A 12 -5.34 13.98 7.17
C GLY A 12 -6.68 13.22 7.17
N PHE A 13 -7.23 12.97 5.98
CA PHE A 13 -8.50 12.26 5.84
C PHE A 13 -8.43 10.81 6.32
N VAL A 14 -7.40 10.07 5.93
CA VAL A 14 -7.24 8.66 6.31
C VAL A 14 -7.03 8.52 7.82
N GLN A 15 -6.34 9.48 8.45
CA GLN A 15 -6.18 9.50 9.90
C GLN A 15 -7.51 9.72 10.60
N ALA A 16 -8.32 10.67 10.12
CA ALA A 16 -9.65 10.94 10.69
C ALA A 16 -10.56 9.71 10.59
N VAL A 17 -10.57 9.04 9.43
CA VAL A 17 -11.33 7.79 9.23
C VAL A 17 -10.82 6.68 10.16
N SER A 18 -9.50 6.47 10.22
CA SER A 18 -8.88 5.48 11.11
C SER A 18 -9.28 5.69 12.56
N ASN A 19 -9.19 6.94 13.05
CA ASN A 19 -9.56 7.30 14.41
C ASN A 19 -11.05 7.04 14.70
N GLY A 20 -11.93 7.36 13.76
CA GLY A 20 -13.37 7.10 13.90
C GLY A 20 -13.69 5.61 14.00
N LEU A 21 -13.04 4.77 13.18
CA LEU A 21 -13.20 3.32 13.24
C LEU A 21 -12.69 2.75 14.58
N ILE A 22 -11.51 3.19 15.03
CA ILE A 22 -10.94 2.78 16.32
C ILE A 22 -11.86 3.16 17.49
N GLN A 23 -12.41 4.37 17.49
CA GLN A 23 -13.37 4.81 18.52
C GLN A 23 -14.63 3.93 18.55
N ALA A 24 -15.04 3.42 17.39
CA ALA A 24 -16.16 2.48 17.26
C ALA A 24 -15.75 1.01 17.54
N SER A 25 -14.54 0.75 18.05
CA SER A 25 -13.99 -0.59 18.28
C SER A 25 -13.90 -1.46 17.01
N VAL A 26 -13.72 -0.83 15.84
CA VAL A 26 -13.48 -1.49 14.56
C VAL A 26 -12.02 -1.31 14.16
N ALA A 27 -11.31 -2.40 13.84
CA ALA A 27 -9.91 -2.33 13.41
C ALA A 27 -9.81 -1.81 11.96
N PRO A 28 -9.24 -0.60 11.70
CA PRO A 28 -9.08 -0.10 10.35
C PRO A 28 -7.95 -0.82 9.61
N CYS A 29 -8.12 -0.96 8.29
CA CYS A 29 -7.11 -1.52 7.39
C CYS A 29 -6.73 -0.50 6.31
N ALA A 30 -5.45 -0.15 6.27
CA ALA A 30 -4.92 0.77 5.27
C ALA A 30 -4.70 0.07 3.92
N LYS A 31 -5.26 0.61 2.83
CA LYS A 31 -5.15 -0.04 1.50
C LYS A 31 -5.07 0.91 0.30
N HIS A 32 -4.45 0.52 -0.83
CA HIS A 32 -3.65 -0.68 -1.05
C HIS A 32 -2.17 -0.26 -1.10
N PHE A 33 -1.32 -0.85 -0.27
CA PHE A 33 0.12 -0.59 -0.20
C PHE A 33 0.84 -1.23 -1.40
N PRO A 34 1.90 -0.62 -1.98
CA PRO A 34 2.52 0.66 -1.62
C PRO A 34 1.86 1.88 -2.27
N GLY A 35 0.71 1.71 -2.91
CA GLY A 35 -0.01 2.75 -3.64
C GLY A 35 -0.61 2.18 -4.92
N HIS A 36 -1.82 2.59 -5.25
CA HIS A 36 -2.54 2.21 -6.48
C HIS A 36 -3.19 3.44 -7.16
N GLY A 37 -2.84 4.65 -6.71
CA GLY A 37 -3.48 5.89 -7.15
C GLY A 37 -3.02 6.39 -8.52
N ASP A 38 -1.87 5.91 -8.99
CA ASP A 38 -1.22 6.36 -10.22
C ASP A 38 -1.10 5.24 -11.27
N THR A 39 -2.09 4.36 -11.32
CA THR A 39 -2.17 3.30 -12.33
C THR A 39 -3.48 3.43 -13.09
N ASN A 40 -3.39 3.54 -14.42
CA ASN A 40 -4.56 3.53 -15.32
C ASN A 40 -5.07 2.10 -15.63
N VAL A 41 -4.48 1.08 -15.00
CA VAL A 41 -4.79 -0.34 -15.21
C VAL A 41 -5.41 -0.89 -13.94
N ASP A 42 -6.61 -1.45 -14.07
CA ASP A 42 -7.29 -2.15 -12.99
C ASP A 42 -6.60 -3.50 -12.73
N SER A 43 -6.12 -3.70 -11.50
CA SER A 43 -5.50 -4.95 -11.03
C SER A 43 -6.39 -6.19 -11.13
N HIS A 44 -7.71 -6.02 -11.26
CA HIS A 44 -8.63 -7.14 -11.52
C HIS A 44 -8.53 -7.69 -12.95
N LEU A 45 -7.99 -6.91 -13.90
CA LEU A 45 -7.95 -7.25 -15.32
C LEU A 45 -6.53 -7.58 -15.80
N ALA A 46 -5.52 -6.93 -15.23
CA ALA A 46 -4.12 -7.15 -15.56
C ALA A 46 -3.22 -6.66 -14.42
N LEU A 47 -1.99 -7.17 -14.36
CA LEU A 47 -1.01 -6.71 -13.38
C LEU A 47 -0.62 -5.23 -13.66
N PRO A 48 -0.95 -4.28 -12.78
CA PRO A 48 -0.51 -2.90 -12.93
C PRO A 48 0.99 -2.82 -12.62
N VAL A 49 1.69 -2.01 -13.41
CA VAL A 49 3.13 -1.76 -13.24
C VAL A 49 3.31 -0.29 -12.87
N ILE A 50 3.99 -0.03 -11.76
CA ILE A 50 4.39 1.31 -11.34
C ILE A 50 5.90 1.46 -11.56
N SER A 51 6.27 2.28 -12.54
CA SER A 51 7.66 2.63 -12.84
C SER A 51 8.08 3.91 -12.10
N LYS A 52 8.16 3.82 -10.76
CA LYS A 52 8.63 4.92 -9.90
C LYS A 52 9.85 4.50 -9.11
N SER A 53 10.77 5.45 -8.91
CA SER A 53 11.91 5.22 -8.04
C SER A 53 11.45 5.11 -6.58
N ARG A 54 12.26 4.48 -5.73
CA ARG A 54 12.02 4.46 -4.28
C ARG A 54 11.86 5.88 -3.72
N HIS A 55 12.66 6.83 -4.21
CA HIS A 55 12.58 8.23 -3.78
C HIS A 55 11.22 8.86 -4.09
N ASP A 56 10.69 8.64 -5.29
CA ASP A 56 9.40 9.22 -5.70
C ASP A 56 8.24 8.67 -4.89
N LEU A 57 8.28 7.37 -4.54
CA LEU A 57 7.26 6.75 -3.68
C LEU A 57 7.27 7.37 -2.27
N TYR A 58 8.46 7.58 -1.69
CA TYR A 58 8.59 8.23 -0.39
C TYR A 58 8.14 9.70 -0.43
N ALA A 59 8.35 10.37 -1.55
CA ALA A 59 7.90 11.75 -1.75
C ALA A 59 6.39 11.86 -2.02
N ASN A 60 5.68 10.75 -2.28
CA ASN A 60 4.26 10.77 -2.67
C ASN A 60 3.47 9.62 -2.03
N GLU A 61 3.37 8.45 -2.68
CA GLU A 61 2.44 7.37 -2.34
C GLU A 61 2.58 6.84 -0.90
N LEU A 62 3.80 6.87 -0.35
CA LEU A 62 4.08 6.33 0.98
C LEU A 62 3.77 7.31 2.12
N ILE A 63 3.59 8.61 1.83
CA ILE A 63 3.33 9.64 2.87
C ILE A 63 2.11 9.28 3.74
N PRO A 64 0.94 8.89 3.19
CA PRO A 64 -0.20 8.51 4.01
C PRO A 64 0.06 7.25 4.85
N PHE A 65 0.80 6.27 4.33
CA PHE A 65 1.14 5.07 5.07
C PHE A 65 2.09 5.37 6.22
N GLN A 66 3.12 6.21 6.01
CA GLN A 66 4.02 6.64 7.08
C GLN A 66 3.25 7.31 8.23
N ARG A 67 2.27 8.17 7.91
CA ARG A 67 1.45 8.82 8.93
C ARG A 67 0.55 7.85 9.69
N LEU A 68 -0.02 6.87 9.00
CA LEU A 68 -0.88 5.86 9.63
C LEU A 68 -0.08 4.87 10.49
N ILE A 69 1.13 4.49 10.05
CA ILE A 69 2.05 3.65 10.82
C ILE A 69 2.45 4.37 12.12
N SER A 70 2.87 5.63 12.03
CA SER A 70 3.23 6.42 13.23
C SER A 70 2.06 6.66 14.18
N SER A 71 0.83 6.54 13.68
CA SER A 71 -0.41 6.64 14.47
C SER A 71 -0.95 5.28 14.92
N GLY A 72 -0.20 4.20 14.72
CA GLY A 72 -0.52 2.86 15.26
C GLY A 72 -1.63 2.11 14.51
N ILE A 73 -1.76 2.27 13.19
CA ILE A 73 -2.76 1.52 12.42
C ILE A 73 -2.57 0.00 12.56
N PRO A 74 -3.63 -0.79 12.84
CA PRO A 74 -3.45 -2.20 13.20
C PRO A 74 -3.21 -3.12 12.00
N SER A 75 -3.70 -2.76 10.80
CA SER A 75 -3.48 -3.57 9.58
C SER A 75 -3.21 -2.73 8.33
N ILE A 76 -2.38 -3.28 7.43
CA ILE A 76 -2.09 -2.75 6.09
C ILE A 76 -2.30 -3.86 5.06
N MET A 77 -3.08 -3.56 4.01
CA MET A 77 -3.33 -4.44 2.87
C MET A 77 -2.39 -4.10 1.71
N THR A 78 -1.69 -5.11 1.18
CA THR A 78 -0.78 -4.99 0.04
C THR A 78 -1.47 -5.31 -1.28
N ALA A 79 -1.31 -4.44 -2.28
CA ALA A 79 -1.88 -4.60 -3.62
C ALA A 79 -1.13 -5.63 -4.47
N HIS A 80 -1.77 -6.09 -5.53
CA HIS A 80 -1.14 -6.84 -6.62
C HIS A 80 -0.63 -5.89 -7.71
N VAL A 81 0.48 -5.19 -7.43
CA VAL A 81 1.11 -4.22 -8.33
C VAL A 81 2.61 -4.51 -8.43
N ALA A 82 3.17 -4.50 -9.63
CA ALA A 82 4.61 -4.66 -9.84
C ALA A 82 5.36 -3.32 -9.73
N LEU A 83 6.52 -3.35 -9.05
CA LEU A 83 7.44 -2.20 -8.93
C LEU A 83 8.84 -2.61 -9.42
N PRO A 84 9.05 -2.68 -10.75
CA PRO A 84 10.31 -3.19 -11.32
C PRO A 84 11.52 -2.30 -10.98
N GLU A 85 11.34 -0.97 -10.87
CA GLU A 85 12.40 -0.04 -10.47
C GLU A 85 12.91 -0.25 -9.03
N ILE A 86 12.15 -1.00 -8.22
CA ILE A 86 12.49 -1.30 -6.83
C ILE A 86 12.96 -2.74 -6.69
N THR A 87 12.23 -3.67 -7.32
CA THR A 87 12.41 -5.11 -7.12
C THR A 87 13.26 -5.79 -8.19
N GLY A 88 13.50 -5.12 -9.32
CA GLY A 88 14.13 -5.71 -10.50
C GLY A 88 13.27 -6.78 -11.20
N SER A 89 12.00 -6.91 -10.83
CA SER A 89 11.10 -7.95 -11.33
C SER A 89 9.67 -7.45 -11.50
N LEU A 90 8.83 -8.25 -12.17
CA LEU A 90 7.39 -8.04 -12.23
C LEU A 90 6.62 -8.79 -11.14
N VAL A 91 7.29 -9.32 -10.12
CA VAL A 91 6.61 -9.97 -9.00
C VAL A 91 5.71 -8.94 -8.29
N PRO A 92 4.41 -9.23 -8.09
CA PRO A 92 3.49 -8.31 -7.42
C PRO A 92 3.95 -7.97 -6.00
N ALA A 93 3.69 -6.75 -5.54
CA ALA A 93 4.07 -6.23 -4.23
C ALA A 93 3.64 -7.16 -3.08
N SER A 94 2.44 -7.74 -3.15
CA SER A 94 1.92 -8.71 -2.16
C SER A 94 2.76 -9.99 -2.03
N LEU A 95 3.50 -10.38 -3.07
CA LEU A 95 4.32 -11.60 -3.12
C LEU A 95 5.83 -11.27 -3.01
N SER A 96 6.20 -10.00 -3.02
CA SER A 96 7.60 -9.57 -3.00
C SER A 96 8.09 -9.37 -1.57
N ARG A 97 9.05 -10.20 -1.13
CA ARG A 97 9.76 -10.02 0.16
C ARG A 97 10.39 -8.62 0.27
N GLN A 98 10.93 -8.09 -0.83
CA GLN A 98 11.53 -6.76 -0.83
C GLN A 98 10.52 -5.66 -0.50
N ILE A 99 9.24 -5.85 -0.85
CA ILE A 99 8.18 -4.88 -0.58
C ILE A 99 7.53 -5.13 0.78
N THR A 100 7.14 -6.36 1.10
CA THR A 100 6.41 -6.66 2.34
C THR A 100 7.30 -6.69 3.57
N THR A 101 8.56 -7.15 3.43
CA THR A 101 9.48 -7.34 4.55
C THR A 101 10.55 -6.27 4.60
N ASP A 102 11.27 -6.05 3.49
CA ASP A 102 12.40 -5.12 3.54
C ASP A 102 11.90 -3.67 3.59
N LEU A 103 10.96 -3.29 2.71
CA LEU A 103 10.36 -1.95 2.73
C LEU A 103 9.34 -1.76 3.89
N LEU A 104 8.23 -2.52 3.92
CA LEU A 104 7.15 -2.23 4.86
C LEU A 104 7.50 -2.60 6.31
N ARG A 105 7.92 -3.85 6.56
CA ARG A 105 8.22 -4.32 7.92
C ARG A 105 9.49 -3.67 8.49
N THR A 106 10.56 -3.59 7.71
CA THR A 106 11.88 -3.19 8.21
C THR A 106 12.12 -1.69 8.05
N GLU A 107 12.10 -1.17 6.82
CA GLU A 107 12.43 0.24 6.53
C GLU A 107 11.37 1.22 7.07
N MET A 108 10.09 0.89 6.90
CA MET A 108 8.98 1.70 7.42
C MET A 108 8.57 1.33 8.86
N GLN A 109 9.25 0.36 9.48
CA GLN A 109 9.04 -0.06 10.88
C GLN A 109 7.58 -0.41 11.22
N TYR A 110 6.89 -1.08 10.29
CA TYR A 110 5.50 -1.44 10.52
C TYR A 110 5.36 -2.77 11.30
N ASP A 111 4.89 -2.72 12.54
CA ASP A 111 4.75 -3.91 13.40
C ASP A 111 3.35 -4.57 13.41
N GLY A 112 2.37 -3.98 12.71
CA GLY A 112 1.01 -4.53 12.64
C GLY A 112 0.83 -5.71 11.68
N VAL A 113 -0.43 -6.02 11.37
CA VAL A 113 -0.82 -7.12 10.49
C VAL A 113 -0.68 -6.71 9.03
N ILE A 114 0.10 -7.46 8.26
CA ILE A 114 0.16 -7.32 6.80
C ILE A 114 -0.79 -8.34 6.20
N VAL A 115 -1.73 -7.90 5.37
CA VAL A 115 -2.70 -8.75 4.67
C VAL A 115 -2.55 -8.55 3.17
N THR A 116 -2.72 -9.60 2.36
CA THR A 116 -2.74 -9.46 0.91
C THR A 116 -4.09 -8.91 0.44
N ASP A 117 -4.14 -8.36 -0.77
CA ASP A 117 -5.39 -8.28 -1.51
C ASP A 117 -5.88 -9.70 -1.90
N CYS A 118 -7.01 -9.77 -2.59
CA CYS A 118 -7.63 -11.05 -2.96
C CYS A 118 -6.71 -11.91 -3.85
N LEU A 119 -6.27 -13.05 -3.34
CA LEU A 119 -5.36 -13.97 -4.04
C LEU A 119 -5.98 -14.61 -5.29
N GLU A 120 -7.30 -14.57 -5.45
CA GLU A 120 -8.00 -15.07 -6.64
C GLU A 120 -7.98 -14.06 -7.80
N MET A 121 -7.41 -12.86 -7.61
CA MET A 121 -7.28 -11.88 -8.67
C MET A 121 -6.33 -12.37 -9.78
N ASP A 122 -6.67 -12.05 -11.02
CA ASP A 122 -5.92 -12.43 -12.22
C ASP A 122 -4.44 -12.01 -12.16
N ALA A 123 -4.15 -10.88 -11.49
CA ALA A 123 -2.79 -10.37 -11.28
C ALA A 123 -1.88 -11.30 -10.45
N VAL A 124 -2.45 -12.26 -9.70
CA VAL A 124 -1.71 -13.28 -8.96
C VAL A 124 -1.92 -14.67 -9.56
N MET A 125 -3.17 -15.02 -9.91
CA MET A 125 -3.51 -16.35 -10.45
C MET A 125 -2.73 -16.74 -11.71
N LYS A 126 -2.23 -15.76 -12.48
CA LYS A 126 -1.49 -15.98 -13.74
C LYS A 126 0.03 -15.79 -13.61
N THR A 127 0.56 -15.65 -12.39
CA THR A 127 2.00 -15.50 -12.10
C THR A 127 2.66 -16.85 -11.92
#